data_AF-X1LPB4-F1
#
_entry.id   AF-X1LPB4-F1
#
_cell.length_a   1.000
_cell.length_b   1.000
_cell.length_c   1.000
_cell.angle_alpha   90.00
_cell.angle_beta   90.00
_cell.angle_gamma   90.00
#
_symmetry.space_group_name_H-M   'P 1'
#
loop_
_entity.id
_entity.type
_entity.pdbx_description
1 polymer ?
#
loop_
_entity_poly.entity_id
_entity_poly.type
_entity_poly.pdbx_seq_one_letter_code
_entity_poly.pdbx_strand_id
1 'polypeptide(L)'
;QEKDAVYLPFWRTSAVTDGIEISSFADFIRITNQPRVVGKEWEGEPMSFWSPAFKIRPKVFLHLSRQFTITQKLFQGEKEIQNKKLYPVTLPHTEATQAMKMILASSTFNKKDVLPLLPRISFKILDSTLVYLPFTDTGHEMFQQQMRISINKNTLDFGRRL
;
A
#
# COMPACT_ATOMS: atom_id res chain seq x y z
N GLN A 1 -11.21 -24.84 -12.24
CA GLN A 1 -9.83 -24.65 -12.72
C GLN A 1 -9.22 -23.57 -11.83
N GLU A 2 -8.39 -23.95 -10.87
CA GLU A 2 -7.67 -22.99 -10.03
C GLU A 2 -6.76 -22.18 -10.95
N LYS A 3 -7.02 -20.88 -11.09
CA LYS A 3 -6.11 -19.98 -11.78
C LYS A 3 -4.87 -19.86 -10.89
N ASP A 4 -3.70 -20.25 -11.39
CA ASP A 4 -2.41 -20.10 -10.72
C ASP A 4 -2.31 -18.70 -10.09
N ALA A 5 -2.41 -18.62 -8.78
CA ALA A 5 -2.30 -17.37 -8.06
C ALA A 5 -0.81 -17.03 -7.87
N VAL A 6 -0.39 -15.86 -8.33
CA VAL A 6 0.96 -15.33 -8.12
C VAL A 6 0.92 -14.43 -6.89
N TYR A 7 1.87 -14.62 -5.98
CA TYR A 7 1.91 -13.88 -4.72
C TYR A 7 2.93 -12.76 -4.84
N LEU A 8 2.44 -11.53 -4.83
CA LEU A 8 3.30 -10.35 -4.92
C LEU A 8 3.54 -9.78 -3.51
N PRO A 9 4.79 -9.46 -3.14
CA PRO A 9 5.09 -8.98 -1.80
C PRO A 9 4.86 -7.48 -1.67
N PHE A 10 4.29 -7.06 -0.53
CA PHE A 10 4.04 -5.68 -0.15
C PHE A 10 4.51 -5.44 1.28
N TRP A 11 5.11 -4.30 1.53
CA TRP A 11 5.32 -3.80 2.89
C TRP A 11 4.04 -3.18 3.40
N ARG A 12 3.60 -3.59 4.60
CA ARG A 12 2.56 -2.94 5.38
C ARG A 12 3.20 -2.36 6.63
N THR A 13 3.31 -1.04 6.68
CA THR A 13 3.95 -0.31 7.78
C THR A 13 2.91 0.46 8.57
N SER A 14 2.64 0.03 9.80
CA SER A 14 1.77 0.75 10.74
C SER A 14 2.54 1.88 11.40
N ALA A 15 1.97 3.08 11.42
CA ALA A 15 2.63 4.24 11.99
C ALA A 15 1.64 5.29 12.47
N VAL A 16 2.10 6.10 13.43
CA VAL A 16 1.45 7.37 13.77
C VAL A 16 2.31 8.52 13.25
N THR A 17 1.70 9.69 13.04
CA THR A 17 2.40 10.88 12.58
C THR A 17 2.48 11.97 13.63
N ASP A 18 3.62 12.67 13.66
CA ASP A 18 3.74 13.98 14.30
C ASP A 18 3.62 15.08 13.23
N GLY A 19 3.20 16.28 13.61
CA GLY A 19 3.04 17.43 12.71
C GLY A 19 1.71 17.46 11.94
N ILE A 20 1.06 16.31 11.80
CA ILE A 20 -0.36 16.13 11.50
C ILE A 20 -0.82 14.95 12.36
N GLU A 21 -1.97 15.03 13.03
CA GLU A 21 -2.47 13.94 13.87
C GLU A 21 -3.13 12.85 13.01
N ILE A 22 -2.35 11.86 12.56
CA ILE A 22 -2.85 10.61 11.96
C ILE A 22 -2.45 9.49 12.91
N SER A 23 -3.40 9.05 13.73
CA SER A 23 -3.24 7.92 14.64
C SER A 23 -3.98 6.68 14.16
N SER A 24 -5.06 6.89 13.42
CA SER A 24 -5.98 5.86 12.95
C SER A 24 -6.19 5.92 11.43
N PHE A 25 -6.78 4.85 10.88
CA PHE A 25 -7.22 4.86 9.48
C PHE A 25 -8.31 5.91 9.23
N ALA A 26 -9.18 6.16 10.21
CA ALA A 26 -10.18 7.20 10.17
C ALA A 26 -9.57 8.61 10.00
N ASP A 27 -8.54 8.93 10.77
CA ASP A 27 -7.81 10.21 10.67
C ASP A 27 -7.22 10.39 9.27
N PHE A 28 -6.60 9.34 8.73
CA PHE A 28 -6.05 9.36 7.39
C PHE A 28 -7.10 9.67 6.32
N ILE A 29 -8.28 9.03 6.39
CA ILE A 29 -9.37 9.27 5.44
C ILE A 29 -9.85 10.73 5.49
N ARG A 30 -9.97 11.31 6.70
CA ARG A 30 -10.38 12.71 6.89
C ARG A 30 -9.34 13.69 6.37
N ILE A 31 -8.08 13.53 6.79
CA ILE A 31 -6.98 14.44 6.45
C ILE A 31 -6.68 14.41 4.95
N THR A 32 -6.75 13.23 4.34
CA THR A 32 -6.55 13.10 2.89
C THR A 32 -7.80 13.44 2.08
N ASN A 33 -8.92 13.77 2.75
CA ASN A 33 -10.21 14.09 2.16
C ASN A 33 -10.69 13.03 1.14
N GLN A 34 -10.69 11.75 1.54
CA GLN A 34 -11.20 10.69 0.66
C GLN A 34 -12.72 10.71 0.60
N PRO A 35 -13.33 10.38 -0.57
CA PRO A 35 -14.77 10.26 -0.72
C PRO A 35 -15.28 8.93 -0.13
N ARG A 36 -15.12 8.74 1.18
CA ARG A 36 -15.54 7.54 1.91
C ARG A 36 -16.10 7.90 3.28
N VAL A 37 -17.19 7.23 3.65
CA VAL A 37 -17.76 7.33 5.01
C VAL A 37 -16.87 6.54 5.96
N VAL A 38 -16.43 7.20 7.03
CA VAL A 38 -15.63 6.58 8.09
C VAL A 38 -16.56 5.82 9.04
N GLY A 39 -16.36 4.51 9.17
CA GLY A 39 -17.03 3.68 10.18
C GLY A 39 -16.39 3.84 11.56
N LYS A 40 -17.17 3.59 12.63
CA LYS A 40 -16.67 3.69 14.02
C LYS A 40 -15.52 2.72 14.29
N GLU A 41 -15.52 1.58 13.62
CA GLU A 41 -14.48 0.57 13.69
C GLU A 41 -13.11 1.08 13.24
N TRP A 42 -13.03 2.11 12.38
CA TRP A 42 -11.76 2.63 11.87
C TRP A 42 -11.08 3.64 12.79
N GLU A 43 -11.77 4.12 13.82
CA GLU A 43 -11.25 5.13 14.77
C GLU A 43 -10.19 4.55 15.69
N GLY A 44 -10.31 3.28 16.06
CA GLY A 44 -9.37 2.58 16.96
C GLY A 44 -8.27 1.82 16.23
N GLU A 45 -8.34 1.72 14.90
CA GLU A 45 -7.42 0.91 14.12
C GLU A 45 -6.20 1.72 13.67
N PRO A 46 -4.96 1.28 14.00
CA PRO A 46 -3.75 1.98 13.59
C PRO A 46 -3.68 2.19 12.08
N MET A 47 -3.19 3.36 11.67
CA MET A 47 -2.97 3.66 10.26
C MET A 47 -1.81 2.82 9.70
N SER A 48 -2.04 2.10 8.60
CA SER A 48 -1.01 1.38 7.85
C SER A 48 -0.77 1.97 6.46
N PHE A 49 0.49 2.16 6.10
CA PHE A 49 0.93 2.52 4.77
C PHE A 49 1.38 1.27 4.02
N TRP A 50 0.92 1.13 2.77
CA TRP A 50 1.23 -0.02 1.93
C TRP A 50 2.12 0.39 0.77
N SER A 51 3.09 -0.45 0.42
CA SER A 51 3.90 -0.28 -0.79
C SER A 51 4.40 -1.59 -1.37
N PRO A 52 4.58 -1.71 -2.70
CA PRO A 52 5.25 -2.86 -3.30
C PRO A 52 6.61 -3.12 -2.66
N ALA A 53 6.91 -4.38 -2.31
CA ALA A 53 8.22 -4.79 -1.78
C ALA A 53 9.17 -5.24 -2.91
N PHE A 54 8.93 -4.77 -4.12
CA PHE A 54 9.70 -5.06 -5.32
C PHE A 54 9.90 -3.79 -6.14
N LYS A 55 11.06 -3.68 -6.81
CA LYS A 55 11.45 -2.54 -7.63
C LYS A 55 10.55 -2.45 -8.85
N ILE A 56 9.93 -1.29 -9.04
CA ILE A 56 9.15 -0.94 -10.24
C ILE A 56 9.33 0.54 -10.56
N ARG A 57 8.80 0.99 -11.69
CA ARG A 57 8.87 2.41 -12.07
C ARG A 57 8.27 3.30 -10.97
N PRO A 58 8.92 4.40 -10.55
CA PRO A 58 8.48 5.22 -9.41
C PRO A 58 7.02 5.70 -9.47
N LYS A 59 6.54 6.06 -10.66
CA LYS A 59 5.14 6.48 -10.87
C LYS A 59 4.16 5.34 -10.58
N VAL A 60 4.49 4.12 -10.98
CA VAL A 60 3.65 2.93 -10.74
C VAL A 60 3.74 2.51 -9.28
N PHE A 61 4.93 2.55 -8.69
CA PHE A 61 5.14 2.35 -7.25
C PHE A 61 4.20 3.25 -6.43
N LEU A 62 4.26 4.56 -6.66
CA LEU A 62 3.46 5.50 -5.88
C LEU A 62 1.96 5.32 -6.11
N HIS A 63 1.54 5.02 -7.34
CA HIS A 63 0.14 4.76 -7.67
C HIS A 63 -0.39 3.53 -6.94
N LEU A 64 0.35 2.42 -6.94
CA LEU A 64 -0.03 1.20 -6.23
C LEU A 64 -0.05 1.44 -4.72
N SER A 65 1.03 1.99 -4.17
CA SER A 65 1.12 2.30 -2.74
C SER A 65 -0.08 3.11 -2.24
N ARG A 66 -0.48 4.14 -3.00
CA ARG A 66 -1.70 4.91 -2.75
C ARG A 66 -2.96 4.05 -2.76
N GLN A 67 -3.18 3.27 -3.83
CA GLN A 67 -4.38 2.45 -3.97
C GLN A 67 -4.52 1.44 -2.83
N PHE A 68 -3.45 0.69 -2.52
CA PHE A 68 -3.43 -0.28 -1.44
C PHE A 68 -3.64 0.39 -0.07
N THR A 69 -3.02 1.54 0.17
CA THR A 69 -3.20 2.30 1.42
C THR A 69 -4.66 2.75 1.60
N ILE A 70 -5.32 3.26 0.55
CA ILE A 70 -6.73 3.70 0.64
C ILE A 70 -7.68 2.50 0.74
N THR A 71 -7.37 1.36 0.12
CA THR A 71 -8.23 0.18 0.07
C THR A 71 -7.92 -0.87 1.13
N GLN A 72 -7.00 -0.59 2.07
CA GLN A 72 -6.48 -1.55 3.03
C GLN A 72 -7.55 -2.30 3.85
N LYS A 73 -8.71 -1.69 4.10
CA LYS A 73 -9.82 -2.31 4.85
C LYS A 73 -10.66 -3.29 4.03
N LEU A 74 -10.49 -3.34 2.72
CA LEU A 74 -11.14 -4.32 1.86
C LEU A 74 -10.40 -5.67 1.86
N PHE A 75 -9.13 -5.68 2.27
CA PHE A 75 -8.34 -6.89 2.34
C PHE A 75 -8.62 -7.65 3.64
N GLN A 76 -9.12 -8.88 3.53
CA GLN A 76 -9.50 -9.70 4.69
C GLN A 76 -8.41 -10.71 5.09
N GLY A 77 -7.28 -10.73 4.38
CA GLY A 77 -6.22 -11.72 4.62
C GLY A 77 -6.63 -13.12 4.17
N GLU A 78 -5.65 -13.90 3.75
CA GLU A 78 -5.80 -15.35 3.61
C GLU A 78 -4.82 -16.00 4.59
N LYS A 79 -5.29 -17.00 5.35
CA LYS A 79 -4.47 -17.63 6.41
C LYS A 79 -3.36 -18.53 5.86
N GLU A 80 -3.45 -18.97 4.60
CA GLU A 80 -2.52 -19.95 4.05
C GLU A 80 -2.04 -19.64 2.63
N ILE A 81 -0.72 -19.58 2.48
CA ILE A 81 -0.04 -19.54 1.18
C ILE A 81 0.12 -20.99 0.68
N GLN A 82 -0.94 -21.55 0.11
CA GLN A 82 -0.90 -22.89 -0.50
C GLN A 82 -0.17 -22.94 -1.86
N ASN A 83 0.99 -23.58 -1.94
CA ASN A 83 1.62 -24.06 -3.18
C ASN A 83 1.84 -22.98 -4.29
N LYS A 84 2.60 -21.90 -3.98
CA LYS A 84 2.54 -20.65 -4.76
C LYS A 84 3.86 -20.17 -5.36
N LYS A 85 3.73 -19.59 -6.56
CA LYS A 85 4.76 -18.75 -7.22
C LYS A 85 4.90 -17.44 -6.43
N LEU A 86 5.88 -17.39 -5.53
CA LEU A 86 6.22 -16.19 -4.78
C LEU A 86 7.09 -15.27 -5.62
N TYR A 87 6.69 -14.01 -5.75
CA TYR A 87 7.52 -13.00 -6.39
C TYR A 87 8.62 -12.52 -5.41
N PRO A 88 9.86 -12.32 -5.87
CA PRO A 88 10.96 -11.95 -4.98
C PRO A 88 10.75 -10.57 -4.37
N VAL A 89 11.24 -10.42 -3.14
CA VAL A 89 11.40 -9.11 -2.49
C VAL A 89 12.65 -8.47 -3.05
N THR A 90 12.53 -7.30 -3.69
CA THR A 90 13.66 -6.55 -4.26
C THR A 90 13.73 -5.11 -3.78
N LEU A 91 12.78 -4.68 -2.95
CA LEU A 91 12.77 -3.36 -2.31
C LEU A 91 12.81 -3.55 -0.78
N PRO A 92 13.87 -3.10 -0.08
CA PRO A 92 14.02 -3.28 1.36
C PRO A 92 13.06 -2.39 2.14
N HIS A 93 12.76 -2.79 3.39
CA HIS A 93 11.87 -2.06 4.28
C HIS A 93 12.26 -0.57 4.47
N THR A 94 13.56 -0.25 4.50
CA THR A 94 14.07 1.12 4.66
C THR A 94 13.65 2.04 3.52
N GLU A 95 13.57 1.55 2.29
CA GLU A 95 13.06 2.33 1.16
C GLU A 95 11.54 2.51 1.24
N ALA A 96 10.81 1.49 1.73
CA ALA A 96 9.37 1.58 1.93
C ALA A 96 9.00 2.64 2.97
N THR A 97 9.75 2.75 4.08
CA THR A 97 9.52 3.78 5.10
C THR A 97 9.82 5.17 4.59
N GLN A 98 10.91 5.35 3.82
CA GLN A 98 11.24 6.64 3.19
C GLN A 98 10.13 7.12 2.23
N ALA A 99 9.42 6.19 1.59
CA ALA A 99 8.32 6.53 0.69
C ALA A 99 7.03 6.99 1.39
N MET A 100 6.87 6.80 2.70
CA MET A 100 5.60 7.05 3.40
C MET A 100 5.09 8.49 3.25
N LYS A 101 5.98 9.49 3.30
CA LYS A 101 5.62 10.90 3.04
C LYS A 101 5.01 11.07 1.65
N MET A 102 5.61 10.43 0.64
CA MET A 102 5.11 10.48 -0.73
C MET A 102 3.77 9.78 -0.86
N ILE A 103 3.58 8.64 -0.18
CA ILE A 103 2.32 7.90 -0.17
C ILE A 103 1.21 8.78 0.43
N LEU A 104 1.46 9.41 1.58
CA LEU A 104 0.53 10.37 2.20
C LEU A 104 0.18 11.53 1.25
N ALA A 105 1.19 12.16 0.68
CA ALA A 105 1.03 13.26 -0.27
C ALA A 105 0.20 12.85 -1.50
N SER A 106 0.45 11.65 -2.03
CA SER A 106 -0.25 11.12 -3.20
C SER A 106 -1.70 10.72 -2.89
N SER A 107 -1.96 10.31 -1.65
CA SER A 107 -3.29 9.91 -1.20
C SER A 107 -4.21 11.11 -1.04
N THR A 108 -3.65 12.27 -0.68
CA THR A 108 -4.40 13.52 -0.44
C THR A 108 -5.13 14.00 -1.70
N PHE A 109 -6.44 14.22 -1.58
CA PHE A 109 -7.26 14.79 -2.66
C PHE A 109 -6.95 16.27 -2.88
N ASN A 110 -6.91 17.07 -1.80
CA ASN A 110 -6.50 18.47 -1.85
C ASN A 110 -5.04 18.64 -1.45
N LYS A 111 -4.16 18.65 -2.45
CA LYS A 111 -2.70 18.77 -2.23
C LYS A 111 -2.30 20.00 -1.43
N LYS A 112 -3.07 21.09 -1.48
CA LYS A 112 -2.73 22.35 -0.78
C LYS A 112 -2.76 22.21 0.74
N ASP A 113 -3.50 21.24 1.27
CA ASP A 113 -3.68 21.08 2.72
C ASP A 113 -2.53 20.28 3.34
N VAL A 114 -2.01 19.28 2.61
CA VAL A 114 -1.00 18.35 3.13
C VAL A 114 0.41 18.66 2.63
N LEU A 115 0.60 19.08 1.37
CA LEU A 115 1.95 19.31 0.82
C LEU A 115 2.78 20.33 1.62
N PRO A 116 2.23 21.49 2.04
CA PRO A 116 2.98 22.45 2.85
C PRO A 116 3.44 21.90 4.20
N LEU A 117 2.75 20.89 4.73
CA LEU A 117 3.03 20.28 6.03
C LEU A 117 4.03 19.12 5.93
N LEU A 118 4.23 18.51 4.75
CA LEU A 118 5.13 17.36 4.54
C LEU A 118 6.55 17.50 5.15
N PRO A 119 7.22 18.67 5.12
CA PRO A 119 8.52 18.82 5.74
C PRO A 119 8.48 18.59 7.26
N ARG A 120 7.38 18.96 7.91
CA ARG A 120 7.19 18.88 9.37
C ARG A 120 6.65 17.52 9.83
N ILE A 121 6.10 16.73 8.92
CA ILE A 121 5.56 15.41 9.25
C ILE A 121 6.71 14.45 9.55
N SER A 122 6.66 13.77 10.69
CA SER A 122 7.48 12.59 11.00
C SER A 122 6.57 11.38 11.21
N PHE A 123 7.11 10.19 10.97
CA PHE A 123 6.40 8.94 11.21
C PHE A 123 7.08 8.21 12.37
N LYS A 124 6.30 7.83 13.37
CA LYS A 124 6.70 6.87 14.38
C LYS A 124 6.15 5.50 13.99
N ILE A 125 7.04 4.62 13.56
CA ILE A 125 6.69 3.26 13.14
C ILE A 125 6.28 2.44 14.36
N LEU A 126 5.11 1.80 14.29
CA LEU A 126 4.58 0.89 15.31
C LEU A 126 4.88 -0.57 14.95
N ASP A 127 4.68 -0.93 13.69
CA ASP A 127 4.91 -2.27 13.16
C ASP A 127 5.26 -2.18 11.67
N SER A 128 6.00 -3.17 11.18
CA SER A 128 6.20 -3.36 9.74
C SER A 128 6.21 -4.83 9.38
N THR A 129 5.27 -5.23 8.54
CA THR A 129 5.08 -6.61 8.11
C THR A 129 5.25 -6.75 6.60
N LEU A 130 5.95 -7.80 6.16
CA LEU A 130 5.95 -8.22 4.76
C LEU A 130 4.71 -9.09 4.49
N VAL A 131 3.83 -8.62 3.61
CA VAL A 131 2.57 -9.30 3.25
C VAL A 131 2.62 -9.75 1.80
N TYR A 132 2.40 -11.03 1.58
CA TYR A 132 2.23 -11.59 0.24
C TYR A 132 0.75 -11.61 -0.14
N LEU A 133 0.40 -10.86 -1.18
CA LEU A 133 -0.98 -10.72 -1.63
C LEU A 133 -1.25 -11.63 -2.84
N PRO A 134 -2.39 -12.34 -2.88
CA PRO A 134 -2.78 -13.15 -4.04
C PRO A 134 -3.16 -12.26 -5.22
N PHE A 135 -2.58 -12.55 -6.39
CA PHE A 135 -3.04 -12.00 -7.67
C PHE A 135 -3.42 -13.11 -8.61
N THR A 136 -4.57 -12.94 -9.26
CA THR A 136 -4.99 -13.78 -10.37
C THR A 136 -4.34 -13.27 -11.65
N ASP A 137 -3.65 -14.15 -12.37
CA ASP A 137 -3.17 -13.86 -13.71
C ASP A 137 -4.34 -13.86 -14.71
N THR A 138 -4.54 -12.73 -15.41
CA THR A 138 -5.58 -12.56 -16.44
C THR A 138 -5.01 -12.45 -17.86
N GLY A 139 -3.74 -12.83 -18.06
CA GLY A 139 -3.04 -12.75 -19.35
C GLY A 139 -2.09 -11.56 -19.43
N HIS A 140 -2.62 -10.33 -19.43
CA HIS A 140 -1.82 -9.10 -19.47
C HIS A 140 -1.70 -8.39 -18.12
N GLU A 141 -2.60 -8.70 -17.19
CA GLU A 141 -2.65 -8.09 -15.86
C GLU A 141 -2.59 -9.15 -14.76
N MET A 142 -2.10 -8.71 -13.61
CA MET A 142 -2.24 -9.37 -12.33
C MET A 142 -3.35 -8.64 -11.59
N PHE A 143 -4.43 -9.34 -11.25
CA PHE A 143 -5.60 -8.74 -10.60
C PHE A 143 -5.77 -9.19 -9.15
N GLN A 144 -5.86 -8.24 -8.23
CA GLN A 144 -6.16 -8.44 -6.81
C GLN A 144 -7.68 -8.31 -6.60
N GLN A 145 -8.33 -9.41 -6.24
CA GLN A 145 -9.79 -9.53 -6.18
C GLN A 145 -10.45 -8.66 -5.09
N GLN A 146 -9.93 -8.71 -3.86
CA GLN A 146 -10.55 -8.07 -2.69
C GLN A 146 -10.49 -6.54 -2.75
N MET A 147 -9.36 -5.98 -3.17
CA MET A 147 -9.12 -4.54 -3.30
C MET A 147 -9.41 -4.01 -4.71
N ARG A 148 -9.67 -4.90 -5.68
CA ARG A 148 -9.95 -4.59 -7.10
C ARG A 148 -8.84 -3.77 -7.75
N ILE A 149 -7.59 -4.18 -7.55
CA ILE A 149 -6.40 -3.51 -8.09
C ILE A 149 -5.79 -4.37 -9.19
N SER A 150 -5.54 -3.78 -10.35
CA SER A 150 -4.80 -4.39 -11.47
C SER A 150 -3.36 -3.90 -11.52
N ILE A 151 -2.42 -4.79 -11.83
CA ILE A 151 -1.03 -4.49 -12.13
C ILE A 151 -0.71 -5.04 -13.51
N ASN A 152 -0.29 -4.19 -14.44
CA ASN A 152 0.20 -4.66 -15.74
C ASN A 152 1.46 -5.51 -15.56
N LYS A 153 1.51 -6.71 -16.14
CA LYS A 153 2.63 -7.65 -15.97
C LYS A 153 3.99 -7.09 -16.39
N ASN A 154 4.04 -6.25 -17.42
CA ASN A 154 5.29 -5.62 -17.89
C ASN A 154 5.93 -4.73 -16.80
N THR A 155 5.14 -4.30 -15.81
CA THR A 155 5.64 -3.58 -14.63
C THR A 155 6.56 -4.46 -13.79
N LEU A 156 6.27 -5.77 -13.70
CA LEU A 156 7.05 -6.72 -12.92
C LEU A 156 8.42 -6.98 -13.57
N ASP A 157 8.48 -7.02 -14.90
CA ASP A 157 9.73 -7.26 -15.63
C ASP A 157 10.76 -6.14 -15.46
N PHE A 158 10.32 -4.90 -15.22
CA PHE A 158 11.21 -3.77 -14.99
C PHE A 158 12.10 -3.97 -13.75
N GLY A 159 11.55 -4.57 -12.69
CA GLY A 159 12.29 -4.83 -11.44
C GLY A 159 13.34 -5.92 -11.54
N ARG A 160 13.32 -6.75 -12.60
CA ARG A 160 14.32 -7.81 -12.81
C ARG A 160 15.56 -7.34 -13.57
N ARG A 161 15.54 -6.13 -14.12
CA ARG A 161 16.60 -5.57 -14.99
C ARG A 161 17.36 -4.40 -14.35
N LEU A 162 17.05 -4.06 -13.11
CA LEU A 162 17.73 -3.06 -12.28
C LEU A 162 18.55 -3.76 -11.21
#